data_AF-A0AAW4VFG5-F1
#
_entry.id   AF-A0AAW4VFG5-F1
#
_cell.length_a   1.000
_cell.length_b   1.000
_cell.length_c   1.000
_cell.angle_alpha   90.00
_cell.angle_beta   90.00
_cell.angle_gamma   90.00
#
_symmetry.space_group_name_H-M   'P 1'
#
loop_
_entity.id
_entity.type
_entity.pdbx_description
1 polymer ?
#
loop_
_entity_poly.entity_id
_entity_poly.type
_entity_poly.pdbx_seq_one_letter_code
_entity_poly.pdbx_strand_id
1 'polypeptide(L)'
;MKNKLSKLYKIFLAVGMVFSMCFNTLGMSVVNAYDPSVPKEFTRVKNIKYPEWWGRKIPSIASWSTYSCKYDGKWAFCLEAEKKTPASGKYPAQVIENNENVRKLLYYGFGGPAAYGEFAADADLKTAICPDDPLTNDDIKYLLTHIFLSGAYSGQWKGFDENLFNQTFGSNYGTNIMNIYRRIIS
;
A
#
# COMPACT_ATOMS: atom_id res chain seq x y z
N MET A 1 65.78 -14.59 -10.60
CA MET A 1 64.59 -15.21 -9.96
C MET A 1 63.86 -14.29 -8.97
N LYS A 2 64.54 -13.46 -8.16
CA LYS A 2 63.93 -12.61 -7.12
C LYS A 2 62.83 -11.64 -7.60
N ASN A 3 62.98 -11.04 -8.80
CA ASN A 3 62.00 -10.08 -9.34
C ASN A 3 60.70 -10.71 -9.87
N LYS A 4 60.70 -12.00 -10.25
CA LYS A 4 59.47 -12.69 -10.67
C LYS A 4 58.65 -13.14 -9.46
N LEU A 5 59.31 -13.56 -8.39
CA LEU A 5 58.68 -13.99 -7.13
C LEU A 5 57.94 -12.83 -6.43
N SER A 6 58.55 -11.64 -6.39
CA SER A 6 57.93 -10.46 -5.79
C SER A 6 56.73 -9.94 -6.59
N LYS A 7 56.75 -10.12 -7.92
CA LYS A 7 55.60 -9.81 -8.80
C LYS A 7 54.45 -10.78 -8.57
N LEU A 8 54.75 -12.07 -8.39
CA LEU A 8 53.74 -13.10 -8.08
C LEU A 8 53.06 -12.84 -6.73
N TYR A 9 53.83 -12.49 -5.70
CA TYR A 9 53.31 -12.17 -4.37
C TYR A 9 52.34 -10.98 -4.39
N LYS A 10 52.67 -9.93 -5.15
CA LYS A 10 51.78 -8.76 -5.32
C LYS A 10 50.46 -9.12 -6.00
N ILE A 11 50.49 -10.02 -6.99
CA ILE A 11 49.27 -10.52 -7.65
C ILE A 11 48.44 -11.35 -6.68
N PHE A 12 49.07 -12.22 -5.89
CA PHE A 12 48.38 -13.06 -4.91
C PHE A 12 47.71 -12.24 -3.79
N LEU A 13 48.39 -11.19 -3.31
CA LEU A 13 47.81 -10.23 -2.35
C LEU A 13 46.60 -9.49 -2.92
N ALA A 14 46.69 -9.02 -4.17
CA ALA A 14 45.58 -8.32 -4.82
C ALA A 14 44.36 -9.24 -5.00
N VAL A 15 44.57 -10.49 -5.42
CA VAL A 15 43.49 -11.48 -5.56
C VAL A 15 42.87 -11.82 -4.21
N GLY A 16 43.67 -11.96 -3.14
CA GLY A 16 43.16 -12.20 -1.78
C GLY A 16 42.29 -11.06 -1.23
N MET A 17 42.66 -9.80 -1.50
CA MET A 17 41.86 -8.63 -1.07
C MET A 17 40.52 -8.56 -1.81
N VAL A 18 40.49 -8.86 -3.11
CA VAL A 18 39.25 -8.89 -3.91
C VAL A 18 38.35 -10.05 -3.45
N PHE A 19 38.93 -11.21 -3.18
CA PHE A 19 38.18 -12.37 -2.70
C PHE A 19 37.57 -12.14 -1.31
N SER A 20 38.22 -11.35 -0.44
CA SER A 20 37.69 -10.96 0.88
C SER A 20 36.44 -10.07 0.80
N MET A 21 36.26 -9.29 -0.27
CA MET A 21 35.05 -8.48 -0.46
C MET A 21 33.86 -9.31 -0.97
N CYS A 22 34.14 -10.40 -1.69
CA CYS A 22 33.12 -11.32 -2.22
C CYS A 22 32.54 -12.29 -1.17
N PHE A 23 33.15 -12.44 0.01
CA PHE A 23 32.66 -13.34 1.06
C PHE A 23 31.61 -12.72 2.00
N ASN A 24 31.40 -11.40 1.97
CA ASN A 24 30.38 -10.75 2.80
C ASN A 24 28.93 -11.06 2.36
N THR A 25 28.76 -11.73 1.21
CA THR A 25 27.44 -12.04 0.63
C THR A 25 26.94 -13.46 0.92
N LEU A 26 27.78 -14.34 1.50
CA LEU A 26 27.43 -15.76 1.73
C LEU A 26 26.81 -16.03 3.11
N GLY A 27 26.63 -14.99 3.93
CA GLY A 27 26.10 -15.07 5.29
C GLY A 27 24.92 -14.15 5.58
N MET A 28 24.23 -13.62 4.56
CA MET A 28 22.96 -12.95 4.77
C MET A 28 21.89 -14.00 5.10
N SER A 29 21.84 -14.42 6.36
CA SER A 29 20.61 -14.93 6.92
C SER A 29 19.54 -13.87 6.68
N VAL A 30 18.47 -14.24 5.97
CA VAL A 30 17.28 -13.41 5.90
C VAL A 30 16.68 -13.43 7.30
N VAL A 31 17.09 -12.50 8.16
CA VAL A 31 16.45 -12.28 9.46
C VAL A 31 15.08 -11.69 9.16
N ASN A 32 14.08 -12.56 8.98
CA ASN A 32 12.69 -12.15 9.08
C ASN A 32 12.41 -11.88 10.56
N ALA A 33 12.60 -10.63 10.98
CA ALA A 33 12.36 -10.18 12.35
C ALA A 33 10.86 -9.95 12.67
N TYR A 34 9.96 -10.42 11.81
CA TYR A 34 8.53 -10.29 12.03
C TYR A 34 7.97 -11.57 12.65
N ASP A 35 7.81 -11.56 13.97
CA ASP A 35 7.06 -12.59 14.69
C ASP A 35 5.57 -12.22 14.68
N PRO A 36 4.72 -12.94 13.91
CA PRO A 36 3.29 -12.64 13.83
C PRO A 36 2.54 -12.95 15.13
N SER A 37 3.13 -13.74 16.04
CA SER A 37 2.51 -14.12 17.31
C SER A 37 2.56 -13.01 18.36
N VAL A 38 3.50 -12.06 18.25
CA VAL A 38 3.63 -10.93 19.17
C VAL A 38 2.55 -9.88 18.85
N PRO A 39 1.60 -9.62 19.76
CA PRO A 39 0.56 -8.63 19.51
C PRO A 39 1.14 -7.22 19.40
N LYS A 40 0.80 -6.52 18.32
CA LYS A 40 1.21 -5.12 18.10
C LYS A 40 0.04 -4.17 18.20
N GLU A 41 0.37 -2.90 18.41
CA GLU A 41 -0.63 -1.84 18.55
C GLU A 41 -1.39 -1.62 17.24
N PHE A 42 -2.71 -1.66 17.34
CA PHE A 42 -3.65 -1.27 16.32
C PHE A 42 -4.43 -0.05 16.81
N THR A 43 -4.46 1.00 16.00
CA THR A 43 -5.08 2.28 16.37
C THR A 43 -5.98 2.77 15.25
N ARG A 44 -7.24 3.05 15.57
CA ARG A 44 -8.13 3.84 14.71
C ARG A 44 -7.72 5.31 14.78
N VAL A 45 -7.43 5.91 13.63
CA VAL A 45 -6.97 7.29 13.51
C VAL A 45 -8.16 8.23 13.30
N LYS A 46 -8.93 8.00 12.23
CA LYS A 46 -10.05 8.88 11.85
C LYS A 46 -11.14 8.12 11.11
N ASN A 47 -12.41 8.43 11.40
CA ASN A 47 -13.53 7.96 10.55
C ASN A 47 -13.58 8.84 9.30
N ILE A 48 -13.51 8.20 8.14
CA ILE A 48 -13.56 8.80 6.81
C ILE A 48 -14.88 8.38 6.17
N LYS A 49 -15.80 9.33 6.00
CA LYS A 49 -16.99 9.14 5.17
C LYS A 49 -16.59 9.19 3.69
N TYR A 50 -17.34 8.48 2.85
CA TYR A 50 -17.15 8.58 1.41
C TYR A 50 -17.57 9.98 0.94
N PRO A 51 -17.01 10.51 -0.18
CA PRO A 51 -17.28 11.87 -0.63
C PRO A 51 -18.77 12.19 -0.65
N GLU A 52 -19.15 13.31 -0.05
CA GLU A 52 -20.54 13.70 0.13
C GLU A 52 -21.26 13.85 -1.21
N TRP A 53 -20.54 14.35 -2.21
CA TRP A 53 -21.07 14.49 -3.56
C TRP A 53 -21.32 13.14 -4.25
N TRP A 54 -20.61 12.08 -3.89
CA TRP A 54 -20.95 10.72 -4.33
C TRP A 54 -22.28 10.29 -3.71
N GLY A 55 -22.41 10.45 -2.39
CA GLY A 55 -23.64 10.10 -1.66
C GLY A 55 -24.87 10.88 -2.12
N ARG A 56 -24.72 12.16 -2.50
CA ARG A 56 -25.82 12.99 -3.04
C ARG A 56 -26.39 12.45 -4.34
N LYS A 57 -25.56 11.87 -5.21
CA LYS A 57 -26.02 11.32 -6.50
C LYS A 57 -26.28 9.82 -6.48
N ILE A 58 -25.63 9.10 -5.56
CA ILE A 58 -25.79 7.66 -5.38
C ILE A 58 -26.15 7.40 -3.91
N PRO A 59 -27.45 7.37 -3.56
CA PRO A 59 -27.89 7.25 -2.17
C PRO A 59 -27.38 6.01 -1.44
N SER A 60 -27.17 4.90 -2.15
CA SER A 60 -26.61 3.66 -1.58
C SER A 60 -25.16 3.79 -1.09
N ILE A 61 -24.46 4.86 -1.49
CA ILE A 61 -23.08 5.15 -1.08
C ILE A 61 -23.02 6.06 0.16
N ALA A 62 -24.07 6.86 0.41
CA ALA A 62 -24.08 7.89 1.44
C ALA A 62 -23.85 7.38 2.87
N SER A 63 -24.16 6.11 3.14
CA SER A 63 -23.97 5.48 4.45
C SER A 63 -22.58 4.86 4.66
N TRP A 64 -21.76 4.77 3.62
CA TRP A 64 -20.45 4.12 3.71
C TRP A 64 -19.41 5.05 4.34
N SER A 65 -18.60 4.45 5.20
CA SER A 65 -17.43 5.06 5.82
C SER A 65 -16.40 3.99 6.12
N THR A 66 -15.15 4.39 6.33
CA THR A 66 -14.08 3.52 6.79
C THR A 66 -13.30 4.21 7.90
N TYR A 67 -12.66 3.45 8.78
CA TYR A 67 -11.67 4.02 9.69
C TYR A 67 -10.30 3.96 9.04
N SER A 68 -9.61 5.09 9.01
CA SER A 68 -8.16 5.07 8.83
C SER A 68 -7.50 4.42 10.02
N CYS A 69 -6.59 3.49 9.79
CA CYS A 69 -5.99 2.67 10.84
C CYS A 69 -4.48 2.64 10.73
N LYS A 70 -3.82 2.39 11.87
CA LYS A 70 -2.40 2.05 11.92
C LYS A 70 -2.19 0.74 12.67
N TYR A 71 -1.23 -0.05 12.21
CA TYR A 71 -0.72 -1.23 12.89
C TYR A 71 0.80 -1.07 13.04
N ASP A 72 1.30 -1.11 14.29
CA ASP A 72 2.73 -0.92 14.59
C ASP A 72 3.29 0.38 13.97
N GLY A 73 2.52 1.47 14.11
CA GLY A 73 2.83 2.81 13.57
C GLY A 73 2.68 2.99 12.05
N LYS A 74 2.46 1.90 11.30
CA LYS A 74 2.31 1.92 9.83
C LYS A 74 0.84 1.95 9.43
N TRP A 75 0.53 2.54 8.27
CA TRP A 75 -0.84 2.53 7.75
C TRP A 75 -1.36 1.10 7.57
N ALA A 76 -2.60 0.87 7.99
CA ALA A 76 -3.29 -0.41 7.91
C ALA A 76 -4.68 -0.20 7.32
N PHE A 77 -5.16 -1.17 6.55
CA PHE A 77 -6.40 -1.07 5.80
C PHE A 77 -7.32 -2.26 6.09
N CYS A 78 -8.62 -2.01 6.15
CA CYS A 78 -9.59 -3.10 6.13
C CYS A 78 -9.60 -3.74 4.73
N LEU A 79 -9.55 -5.07 4.68
CA LEU A 79 -9.61 -5.86 3.44
C LEU A 79 -11.01 -6.41 3.13
N GLU A 80 -11.92 -6.30 4.09
CA GLU A 80 -13.31 -6.71 3.99
C GLU A 80 -14.17 -5.52 4.46
N ALA A 81 -14.57 -4.66 3.53
CA ALA A 81 -15.25 -3.41 3.81
C ALA A 81 -16.61 -3.56 4.53
N GLU A 82 -17.26 -4.74 4.43
CA GLU A 82 -18.52 -5.00 5.15
C GLU A 82 -18.33 -5.34 6.63
N LYS A 83 -17.12 -5.74 7.04
CA LYS A 83 -16.85 -6.08 8.44
C LYS A 83 -16.57 -4.83 9.26
N LYS A 84 -16.96 -4.87 10.53
CA LYS A 84 -16.63 -3.80 11.48
C LYS A 84 -15.12 -3.74 11.68
N THR A 85 -14.56 -2.54 11.56
CA THR A 85 -13.16 -2.28 11.93
C THR A 85 -12.93 -2.76 13.37
N PRO A 86 -11.83 -3.45 13.70
CA PRO A 86 -11.49 -3.80 15.08
C PRO A 86 -11.39 -2.55 15.97
N ALA A 87 -11.63 -2.68 17.28
CA ALA A 87 -11.36 -1.59 18.22
C ALA A 87 -9.85 -1.31 18.31
N SER A 88 -9.44 -0.14 18.79
CA SER A 88 -8.02 0.08 19.10
C SER A 88 -7.57 -0.88 20.21
N GLY A 89 -6.37 -1.43 20.10
CA GLY A 89 -5.89 -2.47 21.02
C GLY A 89 -4.60 -3.13 20.53
N LYS A 90 -4.23 -4.27 21.13
CA LYS A 90 -3.09 -5.08 20.67
C LYS A 90 -3.58 -6.36 20.05
N TYR A 91 -3.17 -6.64 18.81
CA TYR A 91 -3.62 -7.81 18.06
C TYR A 91 -2.44 -8.57 17.47
N PRO A 92 -2.44 -9.91 17.54
CA PRO A 92 -1.51 -10.72 16.76
C PRO A 92 -1.81 -10.53 15.27
N ALA A 93 -0.82 -10.77 14.43
CA ALA A 93 -0.99 -10.72 12.99
C ALA A 93 -1.15 -12.12 12.42
N GLN A 94 -1.81 -12.19 11.27
CA GLN A 94 -1.76 -13.36 10.40
C GLN A 94 -1.13 -12.93 9.08
N VAL A 95 -0.25 -13.76 8.56
CA VAL A 95 0.41 -13.49 7.27
C VAL A 95 -0.58 -13.79 6.17
N ILE A 96 -0.84 -12.81 5.32
CA ILE A 96 -1.56 -13.01 4.07
C ILE A 96 -0.53 -13.44 3.03
N GLU A 97 -0.45 -14.74 2.80
CA GLU A 97 0.45 -15.31 1.80
C GLU A 97 -0.15 -15.23 0.40
N ASN A 98 0.71 -15.08 -0.61
CA ASN A 98 0.38 -15.31 -2.03
C ASN A 98 -0.74 -14.44 -2.66
N ASN A 99 -0.96 -13.21 -2.19
CA ASN A 99 -1.79 -12.22 -2.92
C ASN A 99 -0.92 -11.10 -3.51
N GLU A 100 -0.55 -11.23 -4.79
CA GLU A 100 0.28 -10.27 -5.50
C GLU A 100 -0.37 -8.89 -5.60
N ASN A 101 -1.67 -8.83 -5.91
CA ASN A 101 -2.40 -7.57 -6.05
C ASN A 101 -2.44 -6.78 -4.74
N VAL A 102 -2.73 -7.45 -3.62
CA VAL A 102 -2.68 -6.83 -2.29
C VAL A 102 -1.28 -6.31 -1.98
N ARG A 103 -0.23 -7.07 -2.32
CA ARG A 103 1.15 -6.64 -2.11
C ARG A 103 1.50 -5.40 -2.94
N LYS A 104 1.14 -5.37 -4.23
CA LYS A 104 1.33 -4.20 -5.10
C LYS A 104 0.58 -2.98 -4.56
N LEU A 105 -0.68 -3.14 -4.15
CA LEU A 105 -1.48 -2.05 -3.57
C LEU A 105 -0.90 -1.51 -2.26
N LEU A 106 -0.41 -2.36 -1.37
CA LEU A 106 0.28 -1.92 -0.14
C LEU A 106 1.65 -1.29 -0.41
N TYR A 107 2.32 -1.69 -1.49
CA TYR A 107 3.64 -1.17 -1.85
C TYR A 107 3.56 0.20 -2.54
N TYR A 108 2.61 0.36 -3.46
CA TYR A 108 2.46 1.50 -4.36
C TYR A 108 1.29 2.44 -4.03
N GLY A 109 0.36 2.02 -3.17
CA GLY A 109 -0.76 2.84 -2.71
C GLY A 109 -0.37 3.79 -1.58
N PHE A 110 -1.37 4.44 -0.98
CA PHE A 110 -1.16 5.41 0.10
C PHE A 110 -0.42 4.79 1.29
N GLY A 111 0.63 5.46 1.76
CA GLY A 111 1.42 5.00 2.90
C GLY A 111 2.38 3.83 2.60
N GLY A 112 2.43 3.38 1.36
CA GLY A 112 3.37 2.38 0.89
C GLY A 112 4.79 2.93 0.73
N PRO A 113 5.82 2.06 0.80
CA PRO A 113 7.23 2.45 0.66
C PRO A 113 7.59 3.07 -0.69
N ALA A 114 6.81 2.81 -1.74
CA ALA A 114 7.02 3.37 -3.08
C ALA A 114 5.71 3.94 -3.64
N ALA A 115 4.93 4.62 -2.79
CA ALA A 115 3.71 5.28 -3.22
C ALA A 115 3.98 6.17 -4.46
N TYR A 116 3.23 5.97 -5.54
CA TYR A 116 3.47 6.65 -6.82
C TYR A 116 2.18 7.14 -7.47
N GLY A 117 2.32 7.94 -8.52
CA GLY A 117 1.18 8.48 -9.26
C GLY A 117 0.29 9.30 -8.34
N GLU A 118 -0.99 8.98 -8.31
CA GLU A 118 -2.01 9.65 -7.49
C GLU A 118 -1.81 9.47 -5.98
N PHE A 119 -0.97 8.50 -5.57
CA PHE A 119 -0.65 8.24 -4.17
C PHE A 119 0.69 8.83 -3.74
N ALA A 120 1.47 9.42 -4.66
CA ALA A 120 2.71 10.12 -4.32
C ALA A 120 2.45 11.28 -3.34
N ALA A 121 3.45 11.65 -2.54
CA ALA A 121 3.27 12.64 -1.46
C ALA A 121 2.79 14.01 -1.98
N ASP A 122 3.28 14.43 -3.14
CA ASP A 122 2.99 15.71 -3.80
C ASP A 122 1.79 15.69 -4.75
N ALA A 123 1.23 14.51 -5.05
CA ALA A 123 0.08 14.39 -5.94
C ALA A 123 -1.20 14.97 -5.31
N ASP A 124 -1.96 15.75 -6.06
CA ASP A 124 -3.27 16.26 -5.67
C ASP A 124 -4.40 15.42 -6.29
N LEU A 125 -4.77 14.36 -5.58
CA LEU A 125 -5.86 13.47 -5.97
C LEU A 125 -7.23 14.07 -5.61
N LYS A 126 -7.31 14.87 -4.54
CA LYS A 126 -8.56 15.50 -4.10
C LYS A 126 -9.17 16.34 -5.20
N THR A 127 -8.39 17.17 -5.89
CA THR A 127 -8.93 18.05 -6.94
C THR A 127 -9.57 17.25 -8.07
N ALA A 128 -9.04 16.07 -8.41
CA ALA A 128 -9.62 15.20 -9.44
C ALA A 128 -10.87 14.43 -8.98
N ILE A 129 -10.98 14.12 -7.68
CA ILE A 129 -12.00 13.21 -7.14
C ILE A 129 -13.12 13.94 -6.41
N CYS A 130 -12.81 14.96 -5.62
CA CYS A 130 -13.77 15.65 -4.77
C CYS A 130 -13.25 17.05 -4.35
N PRO A 131 -13.12 17.99 -5.31
CA PRO A 131 -12.52 19.30 -5.06
C PRO A 131 -13.23 20.11 -3.97
N ASP A 132 -14.56 19.99 -3.86
CA ASP A 132 -15.39 20.77 -2.91
C ASP A 132 -15.78 20.01 -1.64
N ASP A 133 -15.13 18.87 -1.36
CA ASP A 133 -15.46 18.01 -0.22
C ASP A 133 -14.60 18.35 1.02
N PRO A 134 -15.14 18.19 2.26
CA PRO A 134 -14.37 18.40 3.50
C PRO A 134 -13.22 17.38 3.71
N LEU A 135 -13.19 16.29 2.95
CA LEU A 135 -12.10 15.31 3.01
C LEU A 135 -10.75 15.93 2.60
N THR A 136 -9.67 15.58 3.29
CA THR A 136 -8.32 16.00 2.89
C THR A 136 -7.82 15.17 1.72
N ASN A 137 -6.73 15.60 1.08
CA ASN A 137 -6.07 14.83 0.03
C ASN A 137 -5.60 13.45 0.55
N ASP A 138 -5.09 13.39 1.78
CA ASP A 138 -4.69 12.13 2.42
C ASP A 138 -5.90 11.23 2.72
N ASP A 139 -7.04 11.80 3.13
CA ASP A 139 -8.26 11.01 3.35
C ASP A 139 -8.69 10.30 2.07
N ILE A 140 -8.62 10.97 0.91
CA ILE A 140 -8.99 10.40 -0.38
C ILE A 140 -7.98 9.36 -0.86
N LYS A 141 -6.69 9.62 -0.70
CA LYS A 141 -5.64 8.65 -1.01
C LYS A 141 -5.80 7.38 -0.17
N TYR A 142 -6.06 7.53 1.13
CA TYR A 142 -6.35 6.41 2.01
C TYR A 142 -7.63 5.68 1.57
N LEU A 143 -8.71 6.41 1.30
CA LEU A 143 -10.01 5.86 0.91
C LEU A 143 -9.93 5.03 -0.37
N LEU A 144 -9.30 5.56 -1.44
CA LEU A 144 -9.14 4.79 -2.68
C LEU A 144 -8.27 3.56 -2.48
N THR A 145 -7.18 3.69 -1.71
CA THR A 145 -6.33 2.52 -1.38
C THR A 145 -7.14 1.46 -0.64
N HIS A 146 -8.00 1.85 0.29
CA HIS A 146 -8.91 0.94 1.01
C HIS A 146 -9.92 0.24 0.09
N ILE A 147 -10.58 0.97 -0.81
CA ILE A 147 -11.53 0.43 -1.79
C ILE A 147 -10.84 -0.61 -2.67
N PHE A 148 -9.65 -0.26 -3.18
CA PHE A 148 -8.84 -1.12 -4.04
C PHE A 148 -8.37 -2.38 -3.34
N LEU A 149 -7.88 -2.27 -2.10
CA LEU A 149 -7.48 -3.42 -1.29
C LEU A 149 -8.65 -4.35 -0.97
N SER A 150 -9.82 -3.78 -0.64
CA SER A 150 -11.02 -4.56 -0.36
C SER A 150 -11.53 -5.28 -1.62
N GLY A 151 -11.50 -4.60 -2.77
CA GLY A 151 -11.80 -5.19 -4.07
C GLY A 151 -10.84 -6.32 -4.46
N ALA A 152 -9.52 -6.11 -4.31
CA ALA A 152 -8.50 -7.11 -4.64
C ALA A 152 -8.49 -8.34 -3.72
N TYR A 153 -8.82 -8.16 -2.44
CA TYR A 153 -8.76 -9.25 -1.46
C TYR A 153 -10.07 -10.04 -1.37
N SER A 154 -11.21 -9.34 -1.28
CA SER A 154 -12.52 -9.95 -0.98
C SER A 154 -13.59 -9.70 -2.05
N GLY A 155 -13.26 -8.98 -3.14
CA GLY A 155 -14.25 -8.54 -4.13
C GLY A 155 -15.21 -7.45 -3.62
N GLN A 156 -14.97 -6.91 -2.42
CA GLN A 156 -15.83 -5.93 -1.79
C GLN A 156 -15.42 -4.50 -2.15
N TRP A 157 -15.91 -4.01 -3.28
CA TRP A 157 -15.65 -2.63 -3.78
C TRP A 157 -16.43 -1.52 -3.05
N LYS A 158 -17.11 -1.84 -1.95
CA LYS A 158 -18.19 -1.05 -1.34
C LYS A 158 -17.96 0.46 -1.38
N GLY A 159 -18.99 1.19 -1.80
CA GLY A 159 -18.91 2.63 -2.04
C GLY A 159 -18.25 3.03 -3.37
N PHE A 160 -17.94 2.05 -4.23
CA PHE A 160 -17.52 2.26 -5.62
C PHE A 160 -18.14 1.21 -6.56
N ASP A 161 -18.61 1.65 -7.73
CA ASP A 161 -19.04 0.80 -8.85
C ASP A 161 -18.70 1.53 -10.15
N GLU A 162 -17.82 0.96 -10.98
CA GLU A 162 -17.29 1.63 -12.18
C GLU A 162 -18.41 2.08 -13.14
N ASN A 163 -19.37 1.20 -13.42
CA ASN A 163 -20.43 1.46 -14.39
C ASN A 163 -21.42 2.49 -13.86
N LEU A 164 -21.83 2.37 -12.60
CA LEU A 164 -22.73 3.31 -11.94
C LEU A 164 -22.09 4.68 -11.83
N PHE A 165 -20.78 4.75 -11.55
CA PHE A 165 -20.05 6.01 -11.47
C PHE A 165 -19.96 6.68 -12.84
N ASN A 166 -19.67 5.91 -13.90
CA ASN A 166 -19.67 6.43 -15.26
C ASN A 166 -21.05 6.96 -15.68
N GLN A 167 -22.12 6.27 -15.30
CA GLN A 167 -23.49 6.71 -15.59
C GLN A 167 -23.87 7.99 -14.81
N THR A 168 -23.37 8.13 -13.57
CA THR A 168 -23.81 9.18 -12.64
C THR A 168 -22.97 10.46 -12.72
N PHE A 169 -21.67 10.32 -12.96
CA PHE A 169 -20.70 11.41 -12.89
C PHE A 169 -20.09 11.76 -14.26
N GLY A 170 -20.42 11.02 -15.31
CA GLY A 170 -19.96 11.23 -16.68
C GLY A 170 -19.13 10.05 -17.19
N SER A 171 -19.17 9.82 -18.51
CA SER A 171 -18.90 8.54 -19.18
C SER A 171 -17.58 7.81 -18.85
N ASN A 172 -16.61 8.47 -18.20
CA ASN A 172 -15.33 7.88 -17.81
C ASN A 172 -14.94 8.11 -16.34
N TYR A 173 -15.79 8.72 -15.49
CA TYR A 173 -15.40 9.06 -14.12
C TYR A 173 -15.02 7.83 -13.28
N GLY A 174 -15.88 6.80 -13.28
CA GLY A 174 -15.60 5.52 -12.63
C GLY A 174 -14.42 4.81 -13.27
N THR A 175 -14.33 4.82 -14.61
CA THR A 175 -13.22 4.19 -15.33
C THR A 175 -11.88 4.83 -15.04
N ASN A 176 -11.82 6.16 -14.85
CA ASN A 176 -10.60 6.85 -14.47
C ASN A 176 -10.11 6.40 -13.09
N ILE A 177 -11.01 6.27 -12.11
CA ILE A 177 -10.67 5.71 -10.79
C ILE A 177 -10.18 4.26 -10.95
N MET A 178 -10.89 3.45 -11.73
CA MET A 178 -10.56 2.04 -11.91
C MET A 178 -9.25 1.82 -12.66
N ASN A 179 -8.85 2.76 -13.52
CA ASN A 179 -7.56 2.74 -14.20
C ASN A 179 -6.38 2.98 -13.25
N ILE A 180 -6.57 3.74 -12.16
CA ILE A 180 -5.56 3.87 -11.10
C ILE A 180 -5.24 2.49 -10.52
N TYR A 181 -6.28 1.74 -10.14
CA TYR A 181 -6.13 0.37 -9.64
C TYR A 181 -5.44 -0.53 -10.66
N ARG A 182 -5.92 -0.55 -11.91
CA ARG A 182 -5.39 -1.41 -12.99
C ARG A 182 -3.90 -1.17 -13.21
N ARG A 183 -3.45 0.09 -13.16
CA ARG A 183 -2.04 0.46 -13.30
C ARG A 183 -1.19 0.03 -12.10
N ILE A 184 -1.75 -0.02 -10.90
CA ILE A 184 -1.02 -0.52 -9.72
C ILE A 184 -0.85 -2.04 -9.77
N ILE A 185 -1.87 -2.77 -10.23
CA ILE A 185 -1.83 -4.24 -10.22
C ILE A 185 -1.20 -4.86 -11.46
N SER A 186 -1.06 -4.12 -12.58
CA SER A 186 -0.29 -4.55 -13.75
C SER A 186 1.17 -4.79 -13.38
#